data_AF-A0A059A8D9-F1
#
_entry.id   AF-A0A059A8D9-F1
#
_cell.length_a   1.000
_cell.length_b   1.000
_cell.length_c   1.000
_cell.angle_alpha   90.00
_cell.angle_beta   90.00
_cell.angle_gamma   90.00
#
_symmetry.space_group_name_H-M   'P 1'
#
loop_
_entity.id
_entity.type
_entity.pdbx_description
1 polymer ?
#
loop_
_entity_poly.entity_id
_entity_poly.type
_entity_poly.pdbx_seq_one_letter_code
_entity_poly.pdbx_strand_id
1 'polypeptide(L)'
;MANPGHKLLFLLCALCSAAIAIAGQSYYDMLQVPKGASDEQIKRAYRKLALKYHPDKNPGNEEANKKFADINNAYEVLSDGEKRGIYDRYGEEGLKQHAASGGRGGGMGMNIQDIFESMFGGGGRGEEEEQIPKGDDVIVELDATLEDLYMGGSLKVWREKNVIKPAPGKRQCNCRNEVYHRQIGPGMFQQMTEQVCEQCQNIKYEREGYFLTVDIEKGMQDGQEVNFFEDGEPKIDGEAGDLKVCL
;
A
#
# COMPACT_ATOMS: atom_id res chain seq x y z
N MET A 1 -55.09 -41.96 -23.03
CA MET A 1 -55.59 -41.07 -21.95
C MET A 1 -54.40 -40.72 -21.07
N ALA A 2 -53.89 -39.49 -21.17
CA ALA A 2 -52.69 -39.07 -20.44
C ALA A 2 -53.07 -38.73 -18.99
N ASN A 3 -52.42 -39.39 -18.03
CA ASN A 3 -52.68 -39.21 -16.60
C ASN A 3 -52.38 -37.77 -16.15
N PRO A 4 -53.33 -37.07 -15.49
CA PRO A 4 -53.19 -35.66 -15.12
C PRO A 4 -52.14 -35.42 -14.01
N GLY A 5 -51.67 -36.47 -13.33
CA GLY A 5 -50.72 -36.37 -12.21
C GLY A 5 -49.27 -36.03 -12.59
N HIS A 6 -48.80 -36.44 -13.77
CA HIS A 6 -47.41 -36.15 -14.17
C HIS A 6 -47.20 -34.70 -14.61
N LYS A 7 -48.22 -34.06 -15.18
CA LYS A 7 -48.14 -32.65 -15.53
C LYS A 7 -48.05 -31.76 -14.28
N LEU A 8 -48.75 -32.14 -13.21
CA LEU A 8 -48.72 -31.42 -11.93
C LEU A 8 -47.37 -31.59 -11.20
N LEU A 9 -46.76 -32.78 -11.26
CA LEU A 9 -45.45 -33.05 -10.67
C LEU A 9 -44.30 -32.34 -11.42
N PHE A 10 -44.37 -32.29 -12.75
CA PHE A 10 -43.40 -31.53 -13.56
C PHE A 10 -43.57 -30.02 -13.39
N LEU A 11 -44.80 -29.51 -13.24
CA LEU A 11 -45.06 -28.10 -12.93
C LEU A 11 -44.59 -27.71 -11.52
N LEU A 12 -44.77 -28.58 -10.51
CA LEU A 12 -44.27 -28.36 -9.15
C LEU A 12 -42.74 -28.39 -9.08
N CYS A 13 -42.07 -29.29 -9.80
CA CYS A 13 -40.60 -29.29 -9.91
C CYS A 13 -40.06 -28.08 -10.68
N ALA A 14 -40.74 -27.64 -11.74
CA ALA A 14 -40.34 -26.46 -12.51
C ALA A 14 -40.57 -25.13 -11.76
N LEU A 15 -41.61 -25.06 -10.92
CA LEU A 15 -41.84 -23.94 -10.01
C LEU A 15 -40.82 -23.92 -8.86
N CYS A 16 -40.34 -25.09 -8.43
CA CYS A 16 -39.30 -25.21 -7.41
C CYS A 16 -37.91 -24.82 -7.95
N SER A 17 -37.59 -25.11 -9.21
CA SER A 17 -36.36 -24.64 -9.85
C SER A 17 -36.38 -23.15 -10.24
N ALA A 18 -37.57 -22.56 -10.42
CA ALA A 18 -37.71 -21.12 -10.65
C ALA A 18 -37.62 -20.27 -9.36
N ALA A 19 -37.73 -20.88 -8.17
CA ALA A 19 -37.74 -20.17 -6.89
C ALA A 19 -36.33 -19.86 -6.31
N ILE A 20 -35.25 -20.35 -6.92
CA ILE A 20 -33.88 -20.14 -6.40
C ILE A 20 -33.25 -18.84 -6.94
N ALA A 21 -33.86 -18.19 -7.93
CA ALA A 21 -33.28 -17.03 -8.61
C ALA A 21 -33.71 -15.66 -8.02
N ILE A 22 -33.93 -15.58 -6.70
CA ILE A 22 -34.09 -14.28 -6.00
C ILE A 22 -33.37 -14.36 -4.64
N ALA A 23 -32.05 -14.46 -4.70
CA ALA A 23 -31.20 -14.12 -3.57
C ALA A 23 -30.10 -13.21 -4.12
N GLY A 24 -29.93 -12.02 -3.53
CA GLY A 24 -28.79 -11.17 -3.85
C GLY A 24 -27.50 -11.97 -3.77
N GLN A 25 -26.53 -11.67 -4.63
CA GLN A 25 -25.25 -12.40 -4.65
C GLN A 25 -24.63 -12.34 -3.26
N SER A 26 -24.50 -13.49 -2.59
CA SER A 26 -23.90 -13.52 -1.27
C SER A 26 -22.37 -13.49 -1.39
N TYR A 27 -21.66 -12.96 -0.38
CA TYR A 27 -20.18 -12.96 -0.36
C TYR A 27 -19.57 -14.37 -0.53
N TYR A 28 -20.29 -15.41 -0.08
CA TYR A 28 -19.91 -16.80 -0.29
C TYR A 28 -19.98 -17.20 -1.77
N ASP A 29 -21.00 -16.72 -2.50
CA ASP A 29 -21.15 -16.96 -3.94
C ASP A 29 -20.08 -16.21 -4.75
N MET A 30 -19.70 -14.99 -4.32
CA MET A 30 -18.62 -14.21 -4.93
C MET A 30 -17.26 -14.91 -4.82
N LEU A 31 -16.97 -15.49 -3.65
CA LEU A 31 -15.76 -16.29 -3.43
C LEU A 31 -15.89 -17.75 -3.93
N GLN A 32 -17.04 -18.14 -4.48
CA GLN A 32 -17.32 -19.50 -4.97
C GLN A 32 -17.12 -20.58 -3.90
N VAL A 33 -17.50 -20.29 -2.65
CA VAL A 33 -17.39 -21.19 -1.50
C VAL A 33 -18.77 -21.45 -0.88
N PRO A 34 -19.00 -22.63 -0.27
CA PRO A 34 -20.27 -22.90 0.40
C PRO A 34 -20.43 -22.06 1.68
N LYS A 35 -21.68 -21.73 2.03
CA LYS A 35 -22.02 -21.12 3.33
C LYS A 35 -21.66 -22.11 4.45
N GLY A 36 -20.58 -21.82 5.18
CA GLY A 36 -19.97 -22.73 6.16
C GLY A 36 -18.54 -23.17 5.83
N ALA A 37 -17.92 -22.62 4.77
CA ALA A 37 -16.51 -22.85 4.46
C ALA A 37 -15.59 -22.45 5.62
N SER A 38 -14.50 -23.20 5.81
CA SER A 38 -13.48 -22.85 6.80
C SER A 38 -12.64 -21.65 6.33
N ASP A 39 -11.98 -20.97 7.26
CA ASP A 39 -11.16 -19.80 6.95
C ASP A 39 -10.03 -20.13 5.96
N GLU A 40 -9.49 -21.35 6.03
CA GLU A 40 -8.51 -21.85 5.06
C GLU A 40 -9.08 -22.00 3.65
N GLN A 41 -10.34 -22.44 3.52
CA GLN A 41 -11.03 -22.58 2.23
C GLN A 41 -11.33 -21.20 1.64
N ILE A 42 -11.78 -20.25 2.46
CA ILE A 42 -12.02 -18.86 2.07
C ILE A 42 -10.71 -18.20 1.59
N LYS A 43 -9.62 -18.34 2.35
CA LYS A 43 -8.29 -17.82 1.99
C LYS A 43 -7.72 -18.46 0.73
N ARG A 44 -8.00 -19.74 0.49
CA ARG A 44 -7.56 -20.45 -0.73
C ARG A 44 -8.35 -19.98 -1.95
N ALA A 45 -9.66 -19.83 -1.81
CA ALA A 45 -10.53 -19.35 -2.88
C ALA A 45 -10.20 -17.89 -3.27
N TYR A 46 -10.01 -17.03 -2.27
CA TYR A 46 -9.56 -15.65 -2.47
C TYR A 46 -8.27 -15.58 -3.28
N ARG A 47 -7.21 -16.28 -2.87
CA ARG A 47 -5.93 -16.28 -3.61
C ARG A 47 -6.07 -16.71 -5.06
N LYS A 48 -6.90 -17.72 -5.34
CA LYS A 48 -7.15 -18.21 -6.70
C LYS A 48 -7.87 -17.17 -7.56
N LEU A 49 -8.87 -16.49 -7.00
CA LEU A 49 -9.67 -15.50 -7.71
C LEU A 49 -8.92 -14.16 -7.86
N ALA A 50 -8.20 -13.73 -6.82
CA ALA A 50 -7.35 -12.54 -6.84
C ALA A 50 -6.27 -12.62 -7.93
N LEU A 51 -5.61 -13.77 -8.07
CA LEU A 51 -4.64 -13.99 -9.17
C LEU A 51 -5.29 -13.99 -10.56
N LYS A 52 -6.55 -14.42 -10.66
CA LYS A 52 -7.28 -14.48 -11.93
C LYS A 52 -7.74 -13.10 -12.41
N TYR A 53 -8.17 -12.25 -11.46
CA TYR A 53 -8.71 -10.91 -11.73
C TYR A 53 -7.74 -9.78 -11.39
N HIS A 54 -6.45 -10.10 -11.17
CA HIS A 54 -5.44 -9.10 -10.84
C HIS A 54 -5.30 -8.06 -11.98
N PRO A 55 -5.18 -6.75 -11.65
CA PRO A 55 -5.08 -5.69 -12.66
C PRO A 55 -3.83 -5.82 -13.55
N ASP A 56 -2.70 -6.31 -12.99
CA ASP A 56 -1.46 -6.58 -13.75
C ASP A 56 -1.67 -7.61 -14.88
N LYS A 57 -2.50 -8.64 -14.64
CA LYS A 57 -2.77 -9.69 -15.65
C LYS A 57 -3.93 -9.34 -16.58
N ASN A 58 -4.74 -8.34 -16.23
CA ASN A 58 -5.92 -7.91 -16.98
C ASN A 58 -5.92 -6.38 -17.16
N PRO A 59 -4.88 -5.79 -17.76
CA PRO A 59 -4.80 -4.35 -17.92
C PRO A 59 -5.96 -3.84 -18.78
N GLY A 60 -6.67 -2.81 -18.30
CA GLY A 60 -7.75 -2.13 -19.04
C GLY A 60 -9.09 -2.87 -19.08
N ASN A 61 -9.29 -3.95 -18.31
CA ASN A 61 -10.57 -4.64 -18.23
C ASN A 61 -11.40 -4.19 -17.01
N GLU A 62 -12.37 -3.30 -17.24
CA GLU A 62 -13.24 -2.77 -16.18
C GLU A 62 -14.07 -3.86 -15.48
N GLU A 63 -14.48 -4.92 -16.17
CA GLU A 63 -15.22 -6.01 -15.54
C GLU A 63 -14.35 -6.85 -14.61
N ALA A 64 -13.06 -7.03 -14.94
CA ALA A 64 -12.11 -7.71 -14.08
C ALA A 64 -11.84 -6.90 -12.81
N ASN A 65 -11.73 -5.57 -12.95
CA ASN A 65 -11.56 -4.65 -11.82
C ASN A 65 -12.78 -4.67 -10.88
N LYS A 66 -14.00 -4.62 -11.42
CA LYS A 66 -15.23 -4.72 -10.61
C LYS A 66 -15.29 -6.04 -9.84
N LYS A 67 -15.05 -7.16 -10.53
CA LYS A 67 -15.01 -8.49 -9.90
C LYS A 67 -13.92 -8.59 -8.84
N PHE A 68 -12.75 -8.01 -9.08
CA PHE A 68 -11.66 -7.99 -8.11
C PHE A 68 -12.03 -7.20 -6.85
N ALA A 69 -12.68 -6.04 -7.00
CA ALA A 69 -13.19 -5.26 -5.87
C ALA A 69 -14.25 -6.04 -5.07
N ASP A 70 -15.18 -6.71 -5.75
CA ASP A 70 -16.21 -7.54 -5.11
C ASP A 70 -15.59 -8.73 -4.34
N ILE A 71 -14.57 -9.38 -4.93
CA ILE A 71 -13.82 -10.48 -4.29
C ILE A 71 -13.06 -10.01 -3.05
N ASN A 72 -12.45 -8.82 -3.09
CA ASN A 72 -11.75 -8.25 -1.94
C ASN A 72 -12.72 -7.93 -0.81
N ASN A 73 -13.87 -7.31 -1.12
CA ASN A 73 -14.91 -7.00 -0.13
C ASN A 73 -15.42 -8.28 0.55
N ALA A 74 -15.74 -9.29 -0.25
CA ALA A 74 -16.18 -10.59 0.27
C ALA A 74 -15.13 -11.23 1.19
N TYR A 75 -13.84 -11.13 0.86
CA TYR A 75 -12.77 -11.67 1.69
C TYR A 75 -12.59 -10.90 3.00
N GLU A 76 -12.67 -9.57 2.99
CA GLU A 76 -12.54 -8.76 4.20
C GLU A 76 -13.62 -9.11 5.23
N VAL A 77 -14.87 -9.24 4.78
CA VAL A 77 -16.00 -9.59 5.64
C VAL A 77 -15.90 -11.03 6.14
N LEU A 78 -15.52 -11.98 5.28
CA LEU A 78 -15.53 -13.41 5.61
C LEU A 78 -14.25 -13.89 6.31
N SER A 79 -13.16 -13.11 6.27
CA SER A 79 -11.90 -13.44 6.96
C SER A 79 -11.88 -13.07 8.43
N ASP A 80 -12.67 -12.06 8.84
CA ASP A 80 -12.83 -11.66 10.23
C ASP A 80 -14.04 -12.37 10.85
N GLY A 81 -13.81 -13.13 11.93
CA GLY A 81 -14.86 -13.89 12.61
C GLY A 81 -15.99 -13.01 13.17
N GLU A 82 -15.71 -11.78 13.57
CA GLU A 82 -16.73 -10.83 14.06
C GLU A 82 -17.60 -10.32 12.92
N LYS A 83 -16.97 -9.82 11.84
CA LYS A 83 -17.67 -9.32 10.64
C LYS A 83 -18.46 -10.44 9.97
N ARG A 84 -17.89 -11.64 9.86
CA ARG A 84 -18.56 -12.83 9.35
C ARG A 84 -19.79 -13.19 10.19
N GLY A 85 -19.66 -13.16 11.51
CA GLY A 85 -20.78 -13.42 12.41
C GLY A 85 -21.89 -12.37 12.33
N ILE A 86 -21.57 -11.11 12.03
CA ILE A 86 -22.57 -10.05 11.80
C ILE A 86 -23.26 -10.28 10.45
N TYR A 87 -22.49 -10.55 9.40
CA TYR A 87 -23.01 -10.84 8.06
C TYR A 87 -23.92 -12.07 8.04
N ASP A 88 -23.52 -13.15 8.71
CA ASP A 88 -24.31 -14.39 8.76
C ASP A 88 -25.64 -14.20 9.52
N ARG A 89 -25.73 -13.23 10.45
CA ARG A 89 -26.94 -12.95 11.26
C ARG A 89 -27.85 -11.88 10.67
N TYR A 90 -27.28 -10.84 10.08
CA TYR A 90 -27.98 -9.61 9.69
C TYR A 90 -27.77 -9.21 8.22
N GLY A 91 -27.01 -10.01 7.46
CA GLY A 91 -26.69 -9.72 6.06
C GLY A 91 -25.81 -8.48 5.88
N GLU A 92 -25.79 -7.94 4.65
CA GLU A 92 -25.03 -6.72 4.32
C GLU A 92 -25.53 -5.48 5.07
N GLU A 93 -26.82 -5.43 5.42
CA GLU A 93 -27.41 -4.30 6.15
C GLU A 93 -26.85 -4.20 7.58
N GLY A 94 -26.59 -5.34 8.23
CA GLY A 94 -25.96 -5.37 9.56
C GLY A 94 -24.50 -4.91 9.55
N LEU A 95 -23.76 -5.17 8.47
CA LEU A 95 -22.39 -4.67 8.31
C LEU A 95 -22.37 -3.15 8.18
N LYS A 96 -23.29 -2.57 7.39
CA LYS A 96 -23.42 -1.12 7.22
C LYS A 96 -23.77 -0.42 8.54
N GLN A 97 -24.64 -1.01 9.34
CA GLN A 97 -25.00 -0.47 10.66
C GLN A 97 -23.85 -0.59 11.68
N HIS A 98 -23.08 -1.69 11.65
CA HIS A 98 -21.91 -1.87 12.50
C HIS A 98 -20.77 -0.88 12.13
N ALA A 99 -20.58 -0.60 10.85
CA ALA A 99 -19.65 0.42 10.38
C ALA A 99 -20.07 1.85 10.78
N ALA A 100 -21.38 2.12 10.84
CA ALA A 100 -21.92 3.43 11.21
C ALA A 100 -21.92 3.72 12.74
N SER A 101 -21.88 2.68 13.60
CA SER A 101 -21.93 2.87 15.07
C SER A 101 -20.56 2.93 15.77
N GLY A 102 -19.46 3.01 15.01
CA GLY A 102 -18.11 3.16 15.58
C GLY A 102 -17.56 1.89 16.21
N GLY A 103 -17.92 0.72 15.68
CA GLY A 103 -17.31 -0.56 16.04
C GLY A 103 -15.79 -0.52 15.91
N ARG A 104 -15.09 -0.90 16.98
CA ARG A 104 -13.65 -0.81 17.15
C ARG A 104 -12.95 -1.94 16.40
N GLY A 105 -12.98 -1.88 15.06
CA GLY A 105 -12.22 -2.74 14.15
C GLY A 105 -11.81 -1.91 12.95
N GLY A 106 -10.51 -1.70 12.76
CA GLY A 106 -9.94 -0.89 11.68
C GLY A 106 -10.49 -1.32 10.33
N GLY A 107 -11.12 -0.39 9.64
CA GLY A 107 -11.89 -0.64 8.42
C GLY A 107 -12.99 0.40 8.35
N MET A 108 -12.61 1.61 7.93
CA MET A 108 -13.50 2.71 7.59
C MET A 108 -14.77 2.19 6.89
N GLY A 109 -15.93 2.63 7.37
CA GLY A 109 -17.23 2.49 6.69
C GLY A 109 -17.32 3.29 5.39
N MET A 110 -16.29 3.22 4.56
CA MET A 110 -16.24 3.71 3.19
C MET A 110 -16.50 2.48 2.33
N ASN A 111 -17.47 2.53 1.41
CA ASN A 111 -17.66 1.42 0.48
C ASN A 111 -16.32 1.16 -0.20
N ILE A 112 -15.90 -0.10 -0.32
CA ILE A 112 -14.65 -0.43 -1.03
C ILE A 112 -14.72 0.02 -2.49
N GLN A 113 -15.92 0.23 -3.05
CA GLN A 113 -16.09 0.94 -4.32
C GLN A 113 -15.66 2.41 -4.24
N ASP A 114 -15.99 3.15 -3.18
CA ASP A 114 -15.51 4.52 -2.94
C ASP A 114 -14.01 4.55 -2.61
N ILE A 115 -13.49 3.54 -1.89
CA ILE A 115 -12.05 3.40 -1.63
C ILE A 115 -11.32 3.05 -2.93
N PHE A 116 -11.82 2.11 -3.74
CA PHE A 116 -11.24 1.72 -5.02
C PHE A 116 -11.34 2.85 -6.06
N GLU A 117 -12.44 3.59 -6.10
CA GLU A 117 -12.56 4.82 -6.89
C GLU A 117 -11.62 5.91 -6.37
N SER A 118 -11.37 6.04 -5.06
CA SER A 118 -10.37 6.99 -4.54
C SER A 118 -8.92 6.56 -4.81
N MET A 119 -8.67 5.25 -4.88
CA MET A 119 -7.36 4.63 -5.07
C MET A 119 -6.97 4.49 -6.57
N PHE A 120 -7.95 4.32 -7.47
CA PHE A 120 -7.76 4.23 -8.93
C PHE A 120 -8.32 5.44 -9.71
N GLY A 121 -9.12 6.30 -9.07
CA GLY A 121 -9.78 7.47 -9.64
C GLY A 121 -9.46 8.75 -8.86
N GLY A 122 -8.17 9.10 -8.79
CA GLY A 122 -7.74 10.50 -8.64
C GLY A 122 -8.08 11.20 -7.33
N GLY A 123 -8.05 10.51 -6.20
CA GLY A 123 -8.30 11.10 -4.88
C GLY A 123 -7.46 10.46 -3.77
N GLY A 124 -6.14 10.40 -3.96
CA GLY A 124 -5.21 9.75 -3.05
C GLY A 124 -5.20 10.36 -1.65
N ARG A 125 -5.91 9.72 -0.72
CA ARG A 125 -5.59 9.77 0.71
C ARG A 125 -4.68 8.58 0.98
N GLY A 126 -3.43 8.69 0.52
CA GLY A 126 -2.40 7.74 0.87
C GLY A 126 -2.27 7.69 2.39
N GLU A 127 -2.19 6.49 2.94
CA GLU A 127 -1.45 6.30 4.19
C GLU A 127 -0.11 7.00 3.97
N GLU A 128 0.12 8.11 4.67
CA GLU A 128 1.44 8.69 4.80
C GLU A 128 2.25 7.66 5.60
N GLU A 129 2.75 6.63 4.91
CA GLU A 129 3.98 5.98 5.36
C GLU A 129 4.93 7.11 5.66
N GLU A 130 5.46 7.13 6.88
CA GLU A 130 6.38 8.14 7.37
C GLU A 130 7.66 8.02 6.52
N GLN A 131 7.64 8.61 5.32
CA GLN A 131 8.73 8.52 4.36
C GLN A 131 9.90 9.24 5.00
N ILE A 132 10.93 8.47 5.34
CA ILE A 132 12.20 9.01 5.81
C ILE A 132 12.67 9.98 4.71
N PRO A 133 12.91 11.27 5.03
CA PRO A 133 13.23 12.24 3.99
C PRO A 133 14.56 11.85 3.33
N LYS A 134 14.51 11.49 2.05
CA LYS A 134 15.72 11.15 1.28
C LYS A 134 16.42 12.42 0.79
N GLY A 135 17.75 12.38 0.76
CA GLY A 135 18.59 13.42 0.17
C GLY A 135 18.50 13.44 -1.36
N ASP A 136 19.03 14.51 -1.95
CA ASP A 136 18.98 14.69 -3.41
C ASP A 136 19.99 13.76 -4.11
N ASP A 137 19.56 13.17 -5.22
CA ASP A 137 20.42 12.36 -6.09
C ASP A 137 21.45 13.26 -6.81
N VAL A 138 22.68 12.76 -6.96
CA VAL A 138 23.76 13.46 -7.66
C VAL A 138 24.07 12.71 -8.96
N ILE A 139 24.11 13.42 -10.08
CA ILE A 139 24.48 12.85 -11.39
C ILE A 139 25.86 13.37 -11.78
N VAL A 140 26.79 12.48 -12.11
CA VAL A 140 28.15 12.81 -12.55
C VAL A 140 28.40 12.18 -13.91
N GLU A 141 28.75 13.01 -14.89
CA GLU A 141 29.18 12.55 -16.21
C GLU A 141 30.70 12.28 -16.17
N LEU A 142 31.11 11.10 -16.61
CA LEU A 142 32.51 10.69 -16.70
C LEU A 142 32.87 10.33 -18.13
N ASP A 143 33.88 11.01 -18.66
CA ASP A 143 34.41 10.67 -19.97
C ASP A 143 35.26 9.38 -19.90
N ALA A 144 34.74 8.29 -20.47
CA ALA A 144 35.48 7.05 -20.65
C ALA A 144 36.03 6.91 -22.08
N THR A 145 37.16 6.21 -22.24
CA THR A 145 37.70 5.92 -23.58
C THR A 145 37.01 4.69 -24.20
N LEU A 146 36.96 4.62 -25.53
CA LEU A 146 36.37 3.48 -26.25
C LEU A 146 37.09 2.17 -25.89
N GLU A 147 38.40 2.25 -25.67
CA GLU A 147 39.24 1.14 -25.23
C GLU A 147 38.81 0.62 -23.86
N ASP A 148 38.53 1.52 -22.90
CA ASP A 148 38.08 1.16 -21.55
C ASP A 148 36.68 0.52 -21.58
N LEU A 149 35.76 1.05 -22.41
CA LEU A 149 34.43 0.47 -22.61
C LEU A 149 34.48 -0.93 -23.23
N TYR A 150 35.41 -1.18 -24.16
CA TYR A 150 35.52 -2.48 -24.83
C TYR A 150 36.26 -3.53 -24.00
N MET A 151 37.38 -3.14 -23.38
CA MET A 151 38.26 -4.05 -22.64
C MET A 151 37.83 -4.23 -21.18
N GLY A 152 37.02 -3.30 -20.65
CA GLY A 152 36.70 -3.18 -19.24
C GLY A 152 37.87 -2.58 -18.45
N GLY A 153 37.56 -1.79 -17.43
CA GLY A 153 38.55 -1.03 -16.68
C GLY A 153 38.03 -0.51 -15.35
N SER A 154 38.85 0.23 -14.60
CA SER A 154 38.42 0.95 -13.41
C SER A 154 38.94 2.39 -13.49
N LEU A 155 38.04 3.37 -13.43
CA LEU A 155 38.37 4.79 -13.42
C LEU A 155 38.34 5.31 -11.99
N LYS A 156 39.39 6.04 -11.59
CA LYS A 156 39.45 6.71 -10.29
C LYS A 156 39.12 8.18 -10.47
N VAL A 157 38.06 8.63 -9.82
CA VAL A 157 37.55 10.00 -9.92
C VAL A 157 37.65 10.65 -8.55
N TRP A 158 38.15 11.88 -8.51
CA TRP A 158 38.13 12.70 -7.31
C TRP A 158 36.76 13.36 -7.16
N ARG A 159 36.11 13.14 -6.01
CA ARG A 159 34.80 13.72 -5.71
C ARG A 159 34.82 14.40 -4.35
N GLU A 160 34.20 15.57 -4.28
CA GLU A 160 33.89 16.25 -3.02
C GLU A 160 32.43 15.98 -2.64
N LYS A 161 32.21 15.55 -1.40
CA LYS A 161 30.88 15.27 -0.83
C LYS A 161 30.73 16.05 0.47
N ASN A 162 29.53 16.55 0.73
CA ASN A 162 29.19 17.06 2.05
C ASN A 162 29.05 15.86 3.00
N VAL A 163 29.70 15.89 4.15
CA VAL A 163 29.53 14.92 5.23
C VAL A 163 28.95 15.60 6.46
N ILE A 164 28.09 14.88 7.17
CA ILE A 164 27.49 15.36 8.41
C ILE A 164 28.46 15.08 9.56
N LYS A 165 28.95 16.13 10.23
CA LYS A 165 29.80 16.02 11.42
C LYS A 165 29.11 16.56 12.67
N PRO A 166 29.40 15.97 13.85
CA PRO A 166 28.87 16.47 15.11
C PRO A 166 29.44 17.87 15.42
N ALA A 167 28.55 18.77 15.84
CA ALA A 167 28.86 20.13 16.26
C ALA A 167 28.50 20.31 17.76
N PRO A 168 29.14 21.25 18.48
CA PRO A 168 28.76 21.53 19.85
C PRO A 168 27.31 22.07 19.93
N GLY A 169 26.61 21.68 20.99
CA GLY A 169 25.21 22.07 21.25
C GLY A 169 24.19 20.97 20.95
N LYS A 170 22.93 21.28 21.21
CA LYS A 170 21.78 20.44 20.87
C LYS A 170 20.82 21.20 19.97
N ARG A 171 20.21 20.51 19.02
CA ARG A 171 19.14 21.04 18.15
C ARG A 171 17.80 20.42 18.51
N GLN A 172 16.71 21.14 18.27
CA GLN A 172 15.37 20.57 18.39
C GLN A 172 15.04 19.80 17.11
N CYS A 173 14.55 18.58 17.24
CA CYS A 173 14.20 17.65 16.14
C CYS A 173 12.89 16.92 16.49
N ASN A 174 12.31 16.21 15.53
CA ASN A 174 11.12 15.36 15.72
C ASN A 174 9.98 16.07 16.47
N CYS A 175 9.70 17.32 16.09
CA CYS A 175 8.63 18.10 16.69
C CYS A 175 7.27 17.52 16.32
N ARG A 176 6.49 17.09 17.31
CA ARG A 176 5.13 16.59 17.12
C ARG A 176 4.13 17.40 17.95
N ASN A 177 2.92 17.54 17.44
CA ASN A 177 1.83 18.19 18.16
C ASN A 177 1.16 17.17 19.07
N GLU A 178 1.35 17.30 20.38
CA GLU A 178 0.67 16.48 21.36
C GLU A 178 -0.57 17.22 21.90
N VAL A 179 -1.67 16.51 21.94
CA VAL A 179 -2.93 17.00 22.51
C VAL A 179 -2.97 16.60 23.98
N TYR A 180 -3.12 17.56 24.88
CA TYR A 180 -3.40 17.28 26.29
C TYR A 180 -4.66 18.02 26.78
N HIS A 181 -5.32 17.43 27.76
CA HIS A 181 -6.50 18.02 28.38
C HIS A 181 -6.11 18.76 29.65
N ARG A 182 -6.41 20.06 29.72
CA ARG A 182 -6.23 20.89 30.91
C ARG A 182 -7.56 21.18 31.57
N GLN A 183 -7.72 20.84 32.84
CA GLN A 183 -8.90 21.22 33.61
C GLN A 183 -8.77 22.68 34.06
N ILE A 184 -9.68 23.55 33.61
CA ILE A 184 -9.67 24.99 33.93
C ILE A 184 -10.66 25.30 35.06
N GLY A 185 -11.60 24.40 35.33
CA GLY A 185 -12.51 24.50 36.46
C GLY A 185 -13.29 23.20 36.71
N PRO A 186 -14.15 23.16 37.73
CA PRO A 186 -14.97 21.98 38.02
C PRO A 186 -15.83 21.61 36.80
N GLY A 187 -15.54 20.46 36.19
CA GLY A 187 -16.28 19.96 35.01
C GLY A 187 -15.92 20.59 33.65
N MET A 188 -14.96 21.53 33.58
CA MET A 188 -14.50 22.14 32.33
C MET A 188 -13.08 21.67 31.97
N PHE A 189 -12.97 20.84 30.94
CA PHE A 189 -11.71 20.44 30.33
C PHE A 189 -11.52 21.15 28.99
N GLN A 190 -10.39 21.82 28.80
CA GLN A 190 -9.99 22.39 27.51
C GLN A 190 -8.94 21.48 26.87
N GLN A 191 -9.15 21.10 25.62
CA GLN A 191 -8.15 20.43 24.81
C GLN A 191 -7.15 21.47 24.31
N MET A 192 -5.88 21.34 24.72
CA MET A 192 -4.79 22.19 24.26
C MET A 192 -3.81 21.34 23.45
N THR A 193 -3.25 21.91 22.39
CA THR A 193 -2.18 21.31 21.58
C THR A 193 -0.87 21.98 21.95
N GLU A 194 0.15 21.18 22.29
CA GLU A 194 1.51 21.66 22.53
C GLU A 194 2.49 20.93 21.61
N GLN A 195 3.40 21.70 21.02
CA GLN A 195 4.43 21.16 20.15
C GLN A 195 5.58 20.65 21.03
N VAL A 196 5.67 19.33 21.14
CA VAL A 196 6.73 18.64 21.88
C VAL A 196 7.83 18.27 20.89
N CYS A 197 9.04 18.76 21.12
CA CYS A 197 10.21 18.45 20.29
C CYS A 197 11.25 17.68 21.10
N GLU A 198 11.94 16.76 20.44
CA GLU A 198 13.08 16.04 20.99
C GLU A 198 14.37 16.87 20.87
N GLN A 199 15.38 16.58 21.70
CA GLN A 199 16.68 17.23 21.64
C GLN A 199 17.71 16.32 20.96
N CYS A 200 17.98 16.56 19.67
CA CYS A 200 19.01 15.87 18.90
C CYS A 200 20.39 16.53 19.05
N GLN A 201 21.43 15.77 18.67
CA GLN A 201 22.78 16.31 18.54
C GLN A 201 22.82 17.37 17.44
N ASN A 202 23.53 18.47 17.70
CA ASN A 202 23.79 19.48 16.68
C ASN A 202 24.79 18.93 15.66
N ILE A 203 24.54 19.23 14.38
CA ILE A 203 25.36 18.73 13.28
C ILE A 203 25.69 19.88 12.32
N LYS A 204 26.82 19.77 11.63
CA LYS A 204 27.26 20.69 10.59
C LYS A 204 27.64 19.91 9.33
N TYR A 205 27.46 20.55 8.18
CA TYR A 205 28.00 20.04 6.92
C TYR A 205 29.45 20.46 6.77
N GLU A 206 30.31 19.51 6.41
CA GLU A 206 31.71 19.74 6.07
C GLU A 206 32.02 19.07 4.74
N ARG A 207 32.75 19.74 3.84
CA ARG A 207 33.12 19.16 2.55
C ARG A 207 34.35 18.29 2.71
N GLU A 208 34.23 17.03 2.34
CA GLU A 208 35.34 16.07 2.29
C GLU A 208 35.50 15.51 0.88
N GLY A 209 36.74 15.48 0.41
CA GLY A 209 37.10 14.90 -0.87
C GLY A 209 37.59 13.47 -0.72
N TYR A 210 37.11 12.56 -1.57
CA TYR A 210 37.58 11.17 -1.64
C TYR A 210 37.68 10.69 -3.09
N PHE A 211 38.47 9.64 -3.30
CA PHE A 211 38.56 8.97 -4.60
C PHE A 211 37.47 7.91 -4.70
N LEU A 212 36.56 8.07 -5.65
CA LEU A 212 35.60 7.05 -6.06
C LEU A 212 36.23 6.20 -7.16
N THR A 213 36.11 4.88 -7.07
CA THR A 213 36.52 3.97 -8.15
C THR A 213 35.27 3.46 -8.85
N VAL A 214 35.16 3.75 -10.14
CA VAL A 214 34.04 3.34 -10.99
C VAL A 214 34.53 2.20 -11.87
N ASP A 215 33.92 1.03 -11.71
CA ASP A 215 34.24 -0.15 -12.51
C ASP A 215 33.43 -0.14 -13.81
N ILE A 216 34.13 -0.20 -14.93
CA ILE A 216 33.57 -0.26 -16.28
C ILE A 216 33.55 -1.72 -16.72
N GLU A 217 32.35 -2.27 -16.89
CA GLU A 217 32.18 -3.61 -17.44
C GLU A 217 32.43 -3.65 -18.95
N LYS A 218 32.84 -4.82 -19.44
CA LYS A 218 33.16 -5.01 -20.86
C LYS A 218 31.90 -4.89 -21.71
N GLY A 219 31.91 -3.99 -22.68
CA GLY A 219 30.78 -3.75 -23.58
C GLY A 219 29.71 -2.82 -23.00
N MET A 220 30.03 -2.03 -21.96
CA MET A 220 29.18 -0.93 -21.54
C MET A 220 28.95 0.06 -22.69
N GLN A 221 27.77 0.66 -22.72
CA GLN A 221 27.36 1.63 -23.73
C GLN A 221 27.54 3.07 -23.22
N ASP A 222 27.75 3.98 -24.16
CA ASP A 222 27.69 5.43 -23.93
C ASP A 222 26.34 5.83 -23.33
N GLY A 223 26.34 6.60 -22.25
CA GLY A 223 25.16 7.00 -21.49
C GLY A 223 24.62 5.93 -20.51
N GLN A 224 25.35 4.84 -20.29
CA GLN A 224 24.96 3.84 -19.29
C GLN A 224 25.24 4.34 -17.86
N GLU A 225 24.24 4.22 -16.98
CA GLU A 225 24.33 4.69 -15.59
C GLU A 225 24.87 3.60 -14.65
N VAL A 226 25.85 3.96 -13.81
CA VAL A 226 26.34 3.19 -12.67
C VAL A 226 25.85 3.85 -11.38
N ASN A 227 25.07 3.12 -10.58
CA ASN A 227 24.45 3.64 -9.37
C ASN A 227 25.25 3.26 -8.12
N PHE A 228 25.57 4.26 -7.31
CA PHE A 228 26.15 4.13 -5.98
C PHE A 228 25.11 4.55 -4.93
N PHE A 229 24.58 3.58 -4.19
CA PHE A 229 23.54 3.80 -3.20
C PHE A 229 24.04 4.60 -1.99
N GLU A 230 23.20 5.50 -1.48
CA GLU A 230 23.50 6.37 -0.31
C GLU A 230 24.73 7.29 -0.49
N ASP A 231 25.24 7.38 -1.72
CA ASP A 231 26.43 8.14 -2.00
C ASP A 231 26.16 9.58 -2.45
N GLY A 232 24.89 9.99 -2.63
CA GLY A 232 24.46 11.35 -2.99
C GLY A 232 24.58 12.40 -1.88
N GLU A 233 23.71 13.42 -1.91
CA GLU A 233 23.72 14.49 -0.90
C GLU A 233 23.09 14.01 0.43
N PRO A 234 23.72 14.27 1.59
CA PRO A 234 23.16 13.88 2.87
C PRO A 234 22.04 14.81 3.36
N LYS A 235 20.96 14.22 3.89
CA LYS A 235 19.85 14.94 4.50
C LYS A 235 19.90 14.89 6.03
N ILE A 236 19.51 15.99 6.68
CA ILE A 236 19.30 16.03 8.13
C ILE A 236 18.07 15.18 8.48
N ASP A 237 18.22 14.28 9.46
CA ASP A 237 17.15 13.37 9.92
C ASP A 237 16.60 12.46 8.80
N GLY A 238 17.45 12.14 7.82
CA GLY A 238 17.06 11.44 6.60
C GLY A 238 18.16 10.55 6.04
N GLU A 239 17.81 9.80 5.00
CA GLU A 239 18.76 8.99 4.23
C GLU A 239 19.49 9.85 3.20
N ALA A 240 20.71 9.45 2.81
CA ALA A 240 21.41 10.12 1.72
C ALA A 240 20.77 9.78 0.36
N GLY A 241 20.89 10.70 -0.60
CA GLY A 241 20.51 10.42 -1.98
C GLY A 241 21.44 9.38 -2.63
N ASP A 242 21.18 9.03 -3.89
CA ASP A 242 22.05 8.13 -4.66
C ASP A 242 23.00 8.93 -5.57
N LEU A 243 24.17 8.37 -5.86
CA LEU A 243 25.08 8.91 -6.86
C LEU A 243 24.94 8.08 -8.15
N LYS A 244 24.58 8.74 -9.24
CA LYS A 244 24.47 8.15 -10.57
C LYS A 244 25.63 8.63 -11.42
N VAL A 245 26.43 7.70 -11.89
CA VAL A 245 27.58 7.99 -12.74
C VAL A 245 27.21 7.60 -14.17
N CYS A 246 27.15 8.57 -15.06
CA CYS A 246 26.92 8.35 -16.49
C CYS A 246 28.29 8.27 -17.19
N LEU A 247 28.53 7.18 -17.92
CA LEU A 247 29.71 6.99 -18.76
C LEU A 247 29.52 7.53 -20.18
#